data_AF-A0AAV4ZCG3-F1
#
_entry.id   AF-A0AAV4ZCG3-F1
#
_cell.length_a   1.000
_cell.length_b   1.000
_cell.length_c   1.000
_cell.angle_alpha   90.00
_cell.angle_beta   90.00
_cell.angle_gamma   90.00
#
_symmetry.space_group_name_H-M   'P 1'
#
loop_
_entity.id
_entity.type
_entity.pdbx_description
1 polymer ?
#
loop_
_entity_poly.entity_id
_entity_poly.type
_entity_poly.pdbx_seq_one_letter_code
_entity_poly.pdbx_strand_id
1 'polypeptide(L)' 'MKRIPISAARQIAEAYGYDQVVIYARKVGDDPAPHGEHMTTYGANKEHCSVASRIADTLQAFMGWKPATKDVA' A
#
# COMPACT_ATOMS: atom_id res chain seq x y z
N MET A 1 5.56 3.53 14.05
CA MET A 1 5.68 2.18 13.45
C MET A 1 6.68 2.24 12.31
N LYS A 2 7.41 1.15 12.05
CA LYS A 2 8.29 1.08 10.86
C LYS A 2 7.42 0.89 9.62
N ARG A 3 7.67 1.67 8.56
CA ARG A 3 7.00 1.48 7.27
C ARG A 3 7.41 0.12 6.69
N ILE A 4 6.46 -0.57 6.07
CA ILE A 4 6.76 -1.80 5.32
C ILE A 4 7.40 -1.37 3.99
N PRO A 5 8.68 -1.71 3.72
CA PRO A 5 9.32 -1.29 2.48
C PRO A 5 8.73 -2.05 1.28
N ILE A 6 8.85 -1.47 0.08
CA ILE A 6 8.44 -2.13 -1.17
C ILE A 6 9.16 -3.46 -1.40
N SER A 7 10.38 -3.62 -0.88
CA SER A 7 11.14 -4.88 -0.95
C SER A 7 10.44 -6.03 -0.22
N ALA A 8 9.69 -5.77 0.85
CA ALA A 8 8.89 -6.79 1.53
C ALA A 8 7.69 -7.24 0.69
N ALA A 9 7.02 -6.30 0.01
CA ALA A 9 5.95 -6.61 -0.94
C ALA A 9 6.48 -7.40 -2.15
N ARG A 10 7.67 -7.05 -2.65
CA ARG A 10 8.36 -7.81 -3.69
C ARG A 10 8.67 -9.24 -3.26
N GLN A 11 9.19 -9.45 -2.05
CA GLN A 11 9.49 -10.79 -1.54
C GLN A 11 8.24 -11.67 -1.49
N ILE A 12 7.08 -11.12 -1.10
CA ILE A 12 5.81 -11.85 -1.14
C ILE A 12 5.41 -12.17 -2.58
N ALA A 13 5.55 -11.20 -3.49
CA ALA A 13 5.22 -11.40 -4.89
C ALA A 13 6.04 -12.55 -5.50
N GLU A 14 7.36 -12.55 -5.29
CA GLU A 14 8.29 -13.57 -5.78
C GLU A 14 8.05 -14.94 -5.13
N ALA A 15 7.81 -14.98 -3.82
CA ALA A 15 7.64 -16.23 -3.08
C ALA A 15 6.37 -17.00 -3.46
N TYR A 16 5.32 -16.29 -3.89
CA TYR A 16 4.01 -16.88 -4.18
C TYR A 16 3.60 -16.78 -5.65
N GLY A 17 4.46 -16.24 -6.53
CA GLY A 17 4.21 -16.16 -7.97
C GLY A 17 3.15 -15.11 -8.35
N TYR A 18 3.08 -14.00 -7.62
CA TYR A 18 2.16 -12.90 -7.93
C TYR A 18 2.86 -11.78 -8.69
N ASP A 19 2.12 -11.19 -9.63
CA ASP A 19 2.54 -10.04 -10.42
C ASP A 19 2.31 -8.69 -9.73
N GLN A 20 1.44 -8.68 -8.71
CA GLN A 20 1.00 -7.51 -7.97
C GLN A 20 0.71 -7.88 -6.52
N VAL A 21 1.16 -7.05 -5.56
CA VAL A 21 0.88 -7.21 -4.13
C VAL A 21 0.49 -5.88 -3.52
N VAL A 22 -0.58 -5.90 -2.70
CA VAL A 22 -1.00 -4.78 -1.86
C VAL A 22 -0.98 -5.24 -0.41
N ILE A 23 -0.15 -4.62 0.42
CA ILE A 23 -0.07 -4.89 1.85
C ILE A 23 -0.81 -3.77 2.57
N TYR A 24 -1.83 -4.12 3.33
CA TYR A 24 -2.47 -3.25 4.29
C TYR A 24 -2.12 -3.70 5.71
N ALA A 25 -1.64 -2.80 6.54
CA ALA A 25 -1.30 -3.07 7.93
C ALA A 25 -1.93 -2.03 8.84
N ARG A 26 -2.50 -2.50 9.95
CA ARG A 26 -3.11 -1.67 11.00
C ARG A 26 -2.65 -2.19 12.34
N LYS A 27 -2.18 -1.30 13.22
CA LYS A 27 -2.02 -1.61 14.64
C LYS A 27 -3.35 -1.34 15.35
N VAL A 28 -3.77 -2.19 16.28
CA VAL A 28 -5.02 -2.00 17.03
C VAL A 28 -4.68 -1.86 18.51
N GLY A 29 -5.32 -0.92 19.22
CA GLY A 29 -5.26 -0.84 20.69
C GLY A 29 -4.26 0.15 21.32
N ASP A 30 -3.63 1.05 20.55
CA ASP A 30 -2.63 2.02 21.06
C ASP A 30 -3.05 3.49 20.88
N ASP A 31 -3.01 4.33 21.91
CA ASP A 31 -3.31 5.79 21.82
C ASP A 31 -2.32 6.57 20.91
N PRO A 32 -2.77 7.54 20.08
CA PRO A 32 -4.14 7.96 19.80
C PRO A 32 -4.84 7.17 18.69
N ALA A 33 -6.16 7.07 18.83
CA ALA A 33 -7.06 6.67 17.75
C ALA A 33 -7.17 7.81 16.71
N PRO A 34 -7.11 7.53 15.39
CA PRO A 34 -7.06 6.23 14.74
C PRO A 34 -5.62 5.74 14.55
N HIS A 35 -5.39 4.51 15.01
CA HIS A 35 -4.09 3.85 15.09
C HIS A 35 -3.41 3.75 13.74
N GLY A 36 -2.12 4.09 13.68
CA GLY A 36 -1.42 4.27 12.41
C GLY A 36 -1.56 3.07 11.47
N GLU A 37 -2.14 3.40 10.33
CA GLU A 37 -2.39 2.48 9.23
C GLU A 37 -1.29 2.69 8.19
N HIS A 38 -0.95 1.64 7.46
CA HIS A 38 0.12 1.66 6.49
C HIS A 38 -0.26 0.83 5.29
N MET A 39 0.05 1.34 4.10
CA MET A 39 -0.16 0.63 2.85
C MET A 39 1.13 0.62 2.03
N THR A 40 1.49 -0.55 1.51
CA THR A 40 2.56 -0.71 0.52
C THR A 40 2.02 -1.42 -0.69
N THR A 41 2.28 -0.88 -1.87
CA THR A 41 1.92 -1.51 -3.14
C THR A 41 3.18 -1.90 -3.91
N TYR A 42 3.07 -2.98 -4.67
CA TYR A 42 4.10 -3.48 -5.57
C TYR A 42 3.46 -4.01 -6.85
N GLY A 43 4.14 -3.78 -7.97
CA GLY A 43 3.87 -4.42 -9.25
C GLY A 43 5.18 -4.84 -9.91
N ALA A 44 5.18 -5.99 -10.60
CA ALA A 44 6.37 -6.55 -11.23
C ALA A 44 6.85 -5.75 -12.47
N ASN A 45 5.94 -4.99 -13.10
CA ASN A 45 6.22 -4.13 -14.25
C ASN A 45 5.38 -2.83 -14.16
N LYS A 46 5.48 -1.96 -15.17
CA LYS A 46 4.81 -0.65 -15.18
C LYS A 46 3.29 -0.78 -15.18
N GLU A 47 2.76 -1.76 -15.91
CA GLU A 47 1.34 -2.04 -16.02
C GLU A 47 0.78 -2.50 -14.65
N HIS A 48 1.47 -3.42 -13.99
CA HIS A 48 1.09 -3.91 -12.66
C HIS A 48 1.20 -2.81 -11.60
N CYS A 49 2.24 -1.96 -11.66
CA CYS A 49 2.36 -0.79 -10.78
C CYS A 49 1.20 0.20 -10.96
N SER A 50 0.73 0.39 -12.20
CA SER A 50 -0.41 1.26 -12.51
C SER A 50 -1.70 0.73 -11.87
N VAL A 51 -1.96 -0.58 -11.98
CA VAL A 51 -3.13 -1.23 -11.34
C VAL A 51 -3.00 -1.19 -9.81
N ALA A 52 -1.83 -1.48 -9.26
CA ALA A 52 -1.56 -1.42 -7.82
C ALA A 52 -1.81 -0.02 -7.26
N SER A 53 -1.40 1.03 -7.99
CA SER A 53 -1.66 2.43 -7.61
C SER A 53 -3.15 2.74 -7.59
N ARG A 54 -3.92 2.28 -8.58
CA ARG A 54 -5.38 2.52 -8.63
C ARG A 54 -6.10 1.83 -7.47
N ILE A 55 -5.71 0.60 -7.14
CA ILE A 55 -6.25 -0.12 -5.99
C ILE A 55 -5.92 0.62 -4.69
N ALA A 56 -4.67 1.08 -4.53
CA ALA A 56 -4.30 1.91 -3.38
C ALA A 56 -5.12 3.18 -3.29
N ASP A 57 -5.33 3.91 -4.39
CA ASP A 57 -6.15 5.12 -4.42
C ASP A 57 -7.60 4.82 -4.00
N THR A 58 -8.19 3.73 -4.52
CA THR A 58 -9.55 3.29 -4.17
C THR A 58 -9.67 2.93 -2.68
N LEU A 59 -8.71 2.15 -2.14
CA LEU A 59 -8.73 1.75 -0.74
C LEU A 59 -8.50 2.96 0.18
N GLN A 60 -7.57 3.86 -0.15
CA GLN A 60 -7.34 5.09 0.61
C GLN A 60 -8.60 5.96 0.67
N ALA A 61 -9.29 6.14 -0.46
CA ALA A 61 -10.55 6.87 -0.49
C ALA A 61 -11.64 6.21 0.38
N PHE A 62 -11.78 4.88 0.30
CA PHE A 62 -12.71 4.13 1.15
C PHE A 62 -12.41 4.29 2.64
N MET A 63 -11.12 4.29 3.01
CA MET A 63 -10.66 4.46 4.39
C MET A 63 -10.71 5.92 4.87
N GLY A 64 -11.12 6.87 4.03
CA GLY A 64 -11.12 8.30 4.36
C GLY A 64 -9.72 8.90 4.50
N TRP A 65 -8.69 8.26 3.96
CA TRP A 65 -7.34 8.82 3.92
C TRP A 65 -7.34 9.98 2.92
N LYS A 66 -6.80 11.13 3.31
CA LYS A 66 -6.58 12.20 2.35
C LYS A 66 -5.66 11.66 1.25
N PRO A 67 -6.05 11.72 -0.04
CA PRO A 67 -5.17 11.33 -1.12
C PRO A 67 -3.87 12.12 -0.98
N ALA A 68 -2.72 11.46 -1.12
CA ALA A 68 -1.48 12.18 -1.30
C ALA A 68 -1.70 13.13 -2.49
N THR A 69 -1.49 14.43 -2.28
CA THR A 69 -1.47 15.40 -3.38
C THR A 69 -0.50 14.88 -4.42
N LYS A 70 -1.04 14.43 -5.56
CA LYS A 70 -0.20 14.09 -6.71
C LYS A 70 0.19 15.42 -7.31
N ASP A 71 1.35 15.94 -6.91
CA ASP A 71 1.96 17.05 -7.63
C ASP A 71 2.19 16.55 -9.06
N VAL A 72 1.33 17.02 -9.96
CA VAL A 72 1.46 16.78 -11.38
C VAL A 72 2.61 17.67 -11.84
N ALA A 73 3.81 17.08 -11.87
CA ALA A 73 4.98 17.64 -12.55
C ALA A 73 4.94 17.25 -14.03
#